data_AF-A0A8C3G8I1-F1
#
_entry.id   AF-A0A8C3G8I1-F1
#
_cell.length_a   1.000
_cell.length_b   1.000
_cell.length_c   1.000
_cell.angle_alpha   90.00
_cell.angle_beta   90.00
_cell.angle_gamma   90.00
#
_symmetry.space_group_name_H-M   'P 1'
#
loop_
_entity.id
_entity.type
_entity.pdbx_description
1 polymer ?
#
loop_
_entity_poly.entity_id
_entity_poly.type
_entity_poly.pdbx_seq_one_letter_code
_entity_poly.pdbx_strand_id
1 'polypeptide(L)'
;RTESQWKELKSVERTEVTVERTEVRGKNLSQWKELKSQWKELKSQWKELKSQWKELKSQWKELKSQWKELKSQWKELKSQWKELKSQWKELKSQWKELKSQWKELKSQWKELKSQWKELKSQWKELKSQWKELKSQWKELKSQWKELKSQWKELKSEERTKNLSQWKELKSQWKELKSQWKELKSQWKELKSQWKELKSQWKELKSQWKELKSQWKELKSQWKELKSQWKELKSQTEVKLKSQWKELKSQWKELKSQWKELKSQWKELKSQWKELKSQWKELKSQWKELKSQWKELKSQWKELKSQWKELKSQWKELKSV
;
A
#
# COMPACT_ATOMS: atom_id res chain seq x y z
N ARG A 1 110.84 -15.04 -30.81
CA ARG A 1 109.62 -15.55 -30.12
C ARG A 1 109.38 -16.97 -30.61
N THR A 2 109.51 -18.00 -29.76
CA THR A 2 109.49 -19.41 -30.19
C THR A 2 108.07 -19.89 -30.53
N GLU A 3 107.95 -20.88 -31.41
CA GLU A 3 106.68 -21.47 -31.86
C GLU A 3 105.83 -22.01 -30.68
N SER A 4 106.48 -22.39 -29.58
CA SER A 4 105.85 -22.86 -28.34
C SER A 4 105.15 -21.74 -27.56
N GLN A 5 105.76 -20.56 -27.41
CA GLN A 5 105.11 -19.41 -26.73
C GLN A 5 103.87 -18.93 -27.48
N TRP A 6 103.88 -19.05 -28.82
CA TRP A 6 102.72 -18.76 -29.65
C TRP A 6 101.61 -19.83 -29.56
N LYS A 7 101.95 -21.10 -29.32
CA LYS A 7 100.97 -22.18 -29.11
C LYS A 7 100.30 -22.07 -27.74
N GLU A 8 101.03 -21.65 -26.71
CA GLU A 8 100.48 -21.40 -25.37
C GLU A 8 99.56 -20.18 -25.34
N LEU A 9 99.98 -19.04 -25.92
CA LEU A 9 99.10 -17.87 -26.09
C LEU A 9 97.82 -18.21 -26.87
N LYS A 10 97.93 -18.99 -27.97
CA LYS A 10 96.79 -19.52 -28.73
C LYS A 10 95.88 -20.43 -27.91
N SER A 11 96.43 -21.20 -26.98
CA SER A 11 95.67 -22.09 -26.12
C SER A 11 94.89 -21.27 -25.09
N VAL A 12 95.58 -20.37 -24.39
CA VAL A 12 95.03 -19.54 -23.31
C VAL A 12 93.94 -18.62 -23.84
N GLU A 13 94.18 -17.83 -24.90
CA GLU A 13 93.16 -16.96 -25.51
C GLU A 13 91.96 -17.76 -26.03
N ARG A 14 92.19 -18.94 -26.61
CA ARG A 14 91.11 -19.80 -27.10
C ARG A 14 90.30 -20.40 -25.95
N THR A 15 90.94 -20.78 -24.85
CA THR A 15 90.26 -21.33 -23.67
C THR A 15 89.47 -20.25 -22.93
N GLU A 16 90.06 -19.06 -22.70
CA GLU A 16 89.38 -17.93 -22.05
C GLU A 16 88.14 -17.49 -22.84
N VAL A 17 88.28 -17.30 -24.16
CA VAL A 17 87.16 -16.95 -25.05
C VAL A 17 86.09 -18.06 -25.09
N THR A 18 86.46 -19.33 -24.95
CA THR A 18 85.48 -20.43 -24.88
C THR A 18 84.76 -20.54 -23.53
N VAL A 19 85.44 -20.24 -22.42
CA VAL A 19 84.88 -20.26 -21.07
C VAL A 19 83.90 -19.10 -20.91
N GLU A 20 84.30 -17.87 -21.24
CA GLU A 20 83.43 -16.69 -21.25
C GLU A 20 82.19 -16.93 -22.14
N ARG A 21 82.36 -17.57 -23.30
CA ARG A 21 81.24 -17.96 -24.19
C ARG A 21 80.27 -18.96 -23.55
N THR A 22 80.77 -20.01 -22.92
CA THR A 22 79.90 -21.01 -22.29
C THR A 22 79.14 -20.42 -21.12
N GLU A 23 79.78 -19.51 -20.39
CA GLU A 23 79.19 -18.83 -19.25
C GLU A 23 78.12 -17.83 -19.69
N VAL A 24 78.41 -16.96 -20.68
CA VAL A 24 77.43 -16.00 -21.24
C VAL A 24 76.28 -16.72 -21.94
N ARG A 25 76.54 -17.82 -22.66
CA ARG A 25 75.48 -18.64 -23.28
C ARG A 25 74.64 -19.36 -22.24
N GLY A 26 75.25 -19.83 -21.15
CA GLY A 26 74.56 -20.43 -20.00
C GLY A 26 73.63 -19.42 -19.32
N LYS A 27 74.14 -18.21 -19.02
CA LYS A 27 73.40 -17.07 -18.46
C LYS A 27 72.22 -16.65 -19.36
N ASN A 28 72.42 -16.55 -20.68
CA ASN A 28 71.34 -16.23 -21.62
C ASN A 28 70.28 -17.35 -21.70
N LEU A 29 70.68 -18.61 -21.58
CA LEU A 29 69.75 -19.75 -21.60
C LEU A 29 68.92 -19.85 -20.32
N SER A 30 69.51 -19.56 -19.15
CA SER A 30 68.78 -19.48 -17.87
C SER A 30 67.80 -18.32 -17.86
N GLN A 31 68.22 -17.13 -18.29
CA GLN A 31 67.34 -15.96 -18.46
C GLN A 31 66.18 -16.24 -19.43
N TRP A 32 66.43 -16.97 -20.53
CA TRP A 32 65.36 -17.35 -21.46
C TRP A 32 64.35 -18.32 -20.86
N LYS A 33 64.80 -19.27 -20.04
CA LYS A 33 63.91 -20.19 -19.30
C LYS A 33 63.07 -19.44 -18.26
N GLU A 34 63.68 -18.49 -17.57
CA GLU A 34 63.02 -17.64 -16.57
C GLU A 34 61.94 -16.76 -17.20
N LEU A 35 62.26 -16.02 -18.27
CA LEU A 35 61.28 -15.23 -19.05
C LEU A 35 60.13 -16.08 -19.58
N LYS A 36 60.42 -17.32 -20.01
CA LYS A 36 59.39 -18.26 -20.48
C LYS A 36 58.48 -18.73 -19.34
N SER A 37 59.01 -18.87 -18.13
CA SER A 37 58.23 -19.20 -16.94
C SER A 37 57.33 -18.03 -16.53
N GLN A 38 57.90 -16.83 -16.41
CA GLN A 38 57.16 -15.60 -16.12
C GLN A 38 56.05 -15.32 -17.16
N TRP A 39 56.30 -15.60 -18.44
CA TRP A 39 55.27 -15.48 -19.48
C TRP A 39 54.11 -16.47 -19.32
N LYS A 40 54.39 -17.71 -18.89
CA LYS A 40 53.34 -18.70 -18.58
C LYS A 40 52.53 -18.26 -17.38
N GLU A 41 53.17 -17.72 -16.36
CA GLU A 41 52.52 -17.22 -15.15
C GLU A 41 51.60 -16.03 -15.45
N LEU A 42 52.08 -15.01 -16.16
CA LEU A 42 51.26 -13.89 -16.64
C LEU A 42 50.07 -14.35 -17.48
N LYS A 43 50.26 -15.36 -18.32
CA LYS A 43 49.18 -15.94 -19.13
C LYS A 43 48.14 -16.66 -18.26
N SER A 44 48.56 -17.27 -17.16
CA SER A 44 47.65 -17.88 -16.18
C SER A 44 46.87 -16.81 -15.42
N GLN A 45 47.55 -15.81 -14.86
CA GLN A 45 46.95 -14.66 -14.18
C GLN A 45 45.94 -13.91 -15.08
N TRP A 46 46.25 -13.76 -16.38
CA TRP A 46 45.32 -13.15 -17.34
C TRP A 46 44.04 -13.97 -17.53
N LYS A 47 44.14 -15.31 -17.57
CA LYS A 47 42.97 -16.19 -17.69
C LYS A 47 42.10 -16.10 -16.43
N GLU A 48 42.73 -16.04 -15.26
CA GLU A 48 42.04 -15.90 -13.98
C GLU A 48 41.29 -14.56 -13.88
N LEU A 49 41.95 -13.44 -14.17
CA LEU A 49 41.32 -12.11 -14.26
C LEU A 49 40.15 -12.09 -15.25
N LYS A 50 40.29 -12.76 -16.39
CA LYS A 50 39.21 -12.86 -17.39
C LYS A 50 38.03 -13.66 -16.86
N SER A 51 38.26 -14.68 -16.03
CA SER A 51 37.21 -15.45 -15.36
C SER A 51 36.49 -14.61 -14.31
N GLN A 52 37.24 -13.97 -13.41
CA GLN A 52 36.71 -13.07 -12.38
C GLN A 52 35.89 -11.93 -12.99
N TRP A 53 36.33 -11.35 -14.13
CA TRP A 53 35.58 -10.33 -14.84
C TRP A 53 34.24 -10.85 -15.40
N LYS A 54 34.18 -12.10 -15.89
CA LYS A 54 32.93 -12.70 -16.36
C LYS A 54 31.97 -12.93 -15.20
N GLU A 55 32.47 -13.41 -14.07
CA GLU A 55 31.68 -13.63 -12.87
C GLU A 55 31.09 -12.32 -12.34
N LEU A 56 31.91 -11.28 -12.20
CA LEU A 56 31.46 -9.95 -11.75
C LEU A 56 30.43 -9.34 -12.71
N LYS A 57 30.58 -9.59 -14.02
CA LYS A 57 29.58 -9.18 -15.02
C LYS A 57 28.25 -9.93 -14.86
N SER A 58 28.28 -11.21 -14.50
CA SER A 58 27.07 -12.00 -14.20
C SER A 58 26.39 -11.50 -12.93
N GLN A 59 27.14 -11.31 -11.85
CA GLN A 59 26.62 -10.76 -10.58
C GLN A 59 26.01 -9.36 -10.78
N TRP A 60 26.61 -8.51 -11.62
CA TRP A 60 26.04 -7.21 -11.96
C TRP A 60 24.70 -7.30 -12.72
N LYS A 61 24.55 -8.28 -13.62
CA LYS A 61 23.28 -8.52 -14.31
C LYS A 61 22.20 -8.99 -13.33
N GLU A 62 22.55 -9.88 -12.41
CA GLU A 62 21.63 -10.38 -11.38
C GLU A 62 21.16 -9.25 -10.45
N LEU A 63 22.10 -8.45 -9.93
CA LEU A 63 21.78 -7.28 -9.10
C LEU A 63 20.90 -6.27 -9.83
N LYS A 64 21.11 -6.08 -11.15
CA LYS A 64 20.25 -5.23 -11.98
C LYS A 64 18.83 -5.81 -12.14
N SER A 65 18.69 -7.13 -12.23
CA SER A 65 17.38 -7.79 -12.27
C SER A 65 16.65 -7.66 -10.93
N GLN A 66 17.33 -7.94 -9.81
CA GLN A 66 16.78 -7.77 -8.47
C GLN A 66 16.34 -6.31 -8.20
N TRP A 67 17.10 -5.33 -8.69
CA TRP A 67 16.71 -3.91 -8.59
C TRP A 67 15.44 -3.57 -9.38
N LYS A 68 15.25 -4.18 -10.57
CA LYS A 68 14.01 -4.01 -11.35
C LYS A 68 12.80 -4.64 -10.64
N GLU A 69 13.00 -5.80 -10.03
CA GLU A 69 11.97 -6.48 -9.24
C GLU A 69 11.56 -5.65 -8.03
N LEU A 70 12.53 -5.20 -7.22
CA LEU A 70 12.29 -4.32 -6.08
C LEU A 70 11.54 -3.04 -6.48
N LYS A 71 11.91 -2.44 -7.62
CA LYS A 71 11.22 -1.26 -8.17
C LYS A 71 9.77 -1.56 -8.55
N SER A 72 9.49 -2.77 -9.02
CA SER A 72 8.14 -3.20 -9.39
C SER A 72 7.29 -3.44 -8.15
N GLN A 73 7.82 -4.16 -7.15
CA GLN A 73 7.17 -4.36 -5.86
C GLN A 73 6.89 -3.02 -5.14
N TRP A 74 7.79 -2.04 -5.23
CA TRP A 74 7.54 -0.70 -4.68
C TRP A 74 6.39 0.04 -5.39
N LYS A 75 6.26 -0.09 -6.71
CA LYS A 75 5.13 0.48 -7.46
C LYS A 75 3.81 -0.17 -7.06
N GLU A 76 3.81 -1.48 -6.86
CA GLU A 76 2.64 -2.24 -6.41
C GLU A 76 2.21 -1.77 -5.01
N LEU A 77 3.15 -1.72 -4.06
CA LEU A 77 2.88 -1.24 -2.70
C LEU A 77 2.32 0.19 -2.69
N LYS A 78 2.87 1.07 -3.54
CA LYS A 78 2.37 2.45 -3.71
C LYS A 78 0.93 2.48 -4.25
N SER A 79 0.56 1.53 -5.11
CA SER A 79 -0.78 1.43 -5.68
C SER A 79 -1.77 0.92 -4.63
N GLN A 80 -1.41 -0.14 -3.89
CA GLN A 80 -2.20 -0.66 -2.76
C GLN A 80 -2.45 0.44 -1.70
N TRP A 81 -1.44 1.27 -1.39
CA TRP A 81 -1.60 2.38 -0.46
C TRP A 81 -2.59 3.45 -0.96
N LYS A 82 -2.60 3.75 -2.26
CA LYS A 82 -3.57 4.69 -2.86
C LYS A 82 -4.99 4.15 -2.80
N GLU A 83 -5.17 2.86 -3.04
CA GLU A 83 -6.46 2.18 -2.98
C GLU A 83 -7.05 2.23 -1.57
N LEU A 84 -6.28 1.81 -0.55
CA LEU A 84 -6.70 1.90 0.85
C LEU A 84 -7.01 3.33 1.29
N LYS A 85 -6.23 4.31 0.84
CA LYS A 85 -6.51 5.73 1.10
C LYS A 85 -7.86 6.16 0.51
N SER A 86 -8.24 5.61 -0.64
CA SER A 86 -9.52 5.90 -1.30
C SER A 86 -10.68 5.24 -0.54
N GLN A 87 -10.53 3.95 -0.20
CA GLN A 87 -11.49 3.23 0.65
C GLN A 87 -11.70 3.91 2.02
N TRP A 88 -10.64 4.43 2.64
CA TRP A 88 -10.76 5.18 3.90
C TRP A 88 -11.56 6.48 3.76
N LYS A 89 -11.41 7.18 2.63
CA LYS A 89 -12.22 8.37 2.33
C LYS A 89 -13.69 8.01 2.15
N GLU A 90 -13.97 6.92 1.45
CA GLU A 90 -15.33 6.42 1.22
C GLU A 90 -16.01 6.03 2.54
N LEU A 91 -15.36 5.21 3.37
CA LEU A 91 -15.86 4.87 4.71
C LEU A 91 -16.14 6.12 5.56
N LYS A 92 -15.29 7.14 5.47
CA LYS A 92 -15.48 8.40 6.19
C LYS A 92 -16.72 9.17 5.68
N SER A 93 -16.99 9.13 4.38
CA SER A 93 -18.20 9.72 3.79
C SER A 93 -19.46 8.97 4.23
N GLN A 94 -19.46 7.64 4.13
CA GLN A 94 -20.57 6.79 4.60
C GLN A 94 -20.87 7.00 6.09
N TRP A 95 -19.83 7.16 6.92
CA TRP A 95 -20.01 7.47 8.35
C TRP A 95 -20.67 8.83 8.60
N LYS A 96 -20.35 9.85 7.78
CA LYS A 96 -21.01 11.16 7.87
C LYS A 96 -22.48 11.07 7.47
N GLU A 97 -22.79 10.32 6.42
CA GLU A 97 -24.15 10.11 5.93
C GLU A 97 -25.02 9.41 6.99
N LEU A 98 -24.55 8.30 7.54
CA LEU A 98 -25.23 7.62 8.65
C LEU A 98 -25.47 8.53 9.85
N LYS A 99 -24.49 9.40 10.17
CA LYS A 99 -24.63 10.35 11.28
C LYS A 99 -25.73 11.37 11.00
N SER A 100 -25.90 11.79 9.74
CA SER A 100 -26.98 12.68 9.31
C SER A 100 -28.34 11.96 9.39
N GLN A 101 -28.45 10.75 8.85
CA GLN A 101 -29.67 9.93 8.93
C GLN A 101 -30.08 9.66 10.39
N TRP A 102 -29.12 9.42 11.29
CA TRP A 102 -29.41 9.24 12.71
C TRP A 102 -29.96 10.52 13.38
N LYS A 103 -29.46 11.70 12.98
CA LYS A 103 -30.00 12.97 13.47
C LYS A 103 -31.43 13.19 12.98
N GLU A 104 -31.70 12.89 11.72
CA GLU A 104 -33.03 13.00 11.11
C GLU A 104 -34.03 12.08 11.82
N LEU A 105 -33.69 10.80 11.99
CA LEU A 105 -34.54 9.84 12.69
C LEU A 105 -34.79 10.25 14.15
N LYS A 106 -33.81 10.86 14.81
CA LYS A 106 -33.97 11.43 16.15
C LYS A 106 -34.95 12.62 16.17
N SER A 107 -34.95 13.46 15.14
CA SER A 107 -35.90 14.56 14.98
C SER A 107 -37.32 14.04 14.74
N GLN A 108 -37.49 13.09 13.81
CA GLN A 108 -38.78 12.44 13.55
C GLN A 108 -39.35 11.77 14.81
N TRP A 109 -38.49 11.13 15.62
CA TRP A 109 -38.94 10.54 16.89
C TRP A 109 -39.44 11.58 17.91
N LYS A 110 -38.81 12.76 17.95
CA LYS A 110 -39.27 13.87 18.80
C LYS A 110 -40.63 14.40 18.33
N GLU A 111 -40.80 14.57 17.03
CA GLU A 111 -42.04 15.03 16.42
C GLU A 111 -43.19 14.07 16.72
N LEU A 112 -43.00 12.77 16.47
CA LEU A 112 -43.98 11.73 16.74
C LEU A 112 -44.35 11.66 18.25
N LYS A 113 -43.37 11.90 19.13
CA LYS A 113 -43.62 12.01 20.58
C LYS A 113 -44.47 13.23 20.94
N SER A 114 -44.30 14.35 20.24
CA SER A 114 -45.14 15.55 20.42
C SER A 114 -46.56 15.30 19.92
N GLN A 115 -46.73 14.76 18.72
CA GLN A 115 -48.05 14.39 18.16
C GLN A 115 -48.80 13.41 19.08
N TRP A 116 -48.09 12.43 19.66
CA TRP A 116 -48.69 11.52 20.64
C TRP A 116 -49.18 12.21 21.91
N LYS A 117 -48.46 13.24 22.40
CA LYS A 117 -48.91 14.03 23.56
C LYS A 117 -50.15 14.84 23.22
N GLU A 118 -50.20 15.45 22.05
CA GLU A 118 -51.34 16.24 21.57
C GLU A 118 -52.59 15.36 21.44
N LEU A 119 -52.48 14.22 20.77
CA LEU A 119 -53.58 13.27 20.62
C LEU A 119 -54.08 12.73 21.96
N LYS A 120 -53.17 12.54 22.93
CA LYS A 120 -53.54 12.18 24.32
C LYS A 120 -54.32 13.30 25.03
N SER A 121 -54.00 14.56 24.77
CA SER A 121 -54.74 15.72 25.31
C SER A 121 -56.13 15.81 24.68
N GLN A 122 -56.23 15.73 23.34
CA GLN A 122 -57.51 15.71 22.63
C GLN A 122 -58.42 14.57 23.10
N TRP A 123 -57.86 13.39 23.35
CA TRP A 123 -58.62 12.26 23.92
C TRP A 123 -59.18 12.56 25.33
N LYS A 124 -58.41 13.26 26.18
CA LYS A 124 -58.90 13.65 27.51
C LYS A 124 -60.03 14.66 27.41
N GLU A 125 -59.91 15.63 26.53
CA GLU A 125 -60.93 16.64 26.27
C GLU A 125 -62.24 16.02 25.76
N LEU A 126 -62.15 15.16 24.74
CA LEU A 126 -63.30 14.43 24.20
C LEU A 126 -63.98 13.56 25.28
N LYS A 127 -63.19 12.95 26.18
CA LYS A 127 -63.73 12.19 27.32
C LYS A 127 -64.47 13.08 28.32
N SER A 128 -64.02 14.31 28.54
CA SER A 128 -64.71 15.29 29.39
C SER A 128 -66.01 15.75 28.76
N GLN A 129 -65.99 16.15 27.48
CA GLN A 129 -67.19 16.52 26.72
C GLN A 129 -68.24 15.40 26.72
N TRP A 130 -67.82 14.14 26.56
CA TRP A 130 -68.74 13.00 26.64
C TRP A 130 -69.40 12.85 28.02
N LYS A 131 -68.67 13.12 29.11
CA LYS A 131 -69.24 13.10 30.47
C LYS A 131 -70.26 14.21 30.66
N GLU A 132 -69.95 15.42 30.21
CA GLU A 132 -70.84 16.57 30.27
C GLU A 132 -72.14 16.33 29.49
N LEU A 133 -72.01 15.86 28.24
CA LEU A 133 -73.15 15.50 27.40
C LEU A 133 -74.05 14.44 28.06
N LYS A 134 -73.43 13.47 28.74
CA LYS A 134 -74.15 12.43 29.48
C LYS A 134 -74.91 12.99 30.68
N SER A 135 -74.36 14.01 31.36
CA SER A 135 -75.03 14.70 32.46
C SER A 135 -76.21 15.53 31.94
N GLN A 136 -76.02 16.33 30.89
CA GLN A 136 -77.10 17.10 30.26
C GLN A 136 -78.25 16.19 29.79
N TRP A 137 -77.93 15.02 29.21
CA TRP A 137 -78.94 14.04 28.81
C TRP A 137 -79.75 13.49 30.00
N LYS A 138 -79.11 13.27 31.15
CA LYS A 138 -79.81 12.84 32.38
C LYS A 138 -80.74 13.94 32.90
N GLU A 139 -80.28 15.18 32.88
CA GLU A 139 -81.05 16.34 33.33
C GLU A 139 -82.29 16.57 32.46
N LEU A 140 -82.14 16.58 31.13
CA LEU A 140 -83.27 16.66 30.20
C LEU A 140 -84.28 15.52 30.41
N LYS A 141 -83.79 14.31 30.69
CA LYS A 141 -84.65 13.15 30.96
C LYS A 141 -85.45 13.33 32.25
N SER A 142 -84.88 13.98 33.27
CA SER A 142 -85.59 14.34 34.51
C SER A 142 -86.63 15.43 34.25
N GLN A 143 -86.26 16.53 33.58
CA GLN A 143 -87.19 17.60 33.21
C GLN A 143 -88.36 17.07 32.37
N TRP A 144 -88.11 16.16 31.42
CA TRP A 144 -89.17 15.54 30.62
C TRP A 144 -90.13 14.70 31.47
N LYS A 145 -89.63 13.98 32.50
CA LYS A 145 -90.49 13.23 33.43
C LYS A 145 -91.36 14.17 34.26
N GLU A 146 -90.79 15.26 34.76
CA GLU A 146 -91.49 16.27 35.54
C GLU A 146 -92.58 16.96 34.73
N LEU A 147 -92.26 17.45 33.54
CA LEU A 147 -93.22 18.04 32.60
C LEU A 147 -94.37 17.07 32.29
N LYS A 148 -94.06 15.78 32.12
CA LYS A 148 -95.06 14.73 31.87
C LYS A 148 -95.97 14.51 33.09
N SER A 149 -95.46 14.65 34.31
CA SER A 149 -96.26 14.59 35.54
C SER A 149 -97.18 15.81 35.65
N GLN A 150 -96.64 17.02 35.48
CA GLN A 150 -97.43 18.27 35.48
C GLN A 150 -98.55 18.23 34.42
N TRP A 151 -98.26 17.72 33.22
CA TRP A 151 -99.26 17.58 32.16
C TRP A 151 -100.37 16.58 32.51
N LYS A 152 -100.09 15.55 33.32
CA LYS A 152 -101.12 14.61 33.83
C LYS A 152 -102.00 15.29 34.88
N GLU A 153 -101.40 16.02 35.80
CA GLU A 153 -102.09 16.74 36.88
C GLU A 153 -103.02 17.84 36.35
N LEU A 154 -102.52 18.65 35.41
CA LEU A 154 -103.33 19.66 34.71
C LEU A 154 -104.44 19.08 33.82
N LYS A 155 -104.33 17.80 33.44
CA LYS A 155 -105.38 17.10 32.69
C LYS A 155 -106.49 16.57 33.61
N SER A 156 -106.19 16.33 34.90
CA SER A 156 -107.19 15.99 35.92
C SER A 156 -107.95 17.20 36.45
N GLU A 157 -107.37 18.40 36.42
CA GLU A 157 -108.07 19.64 36.74
C GLU A 157 -108.85 20.18 35.52
N GLU A 158 -110.02 20.77 35.76
CA GLU A 158 -111.00 21.15 34.74
C GLU A 158 -110.41 22.01 33.59
N ARG A 159 -110.51 21.51 32.35
CA ARG A 159 -109.81 22.02 31.14
C ARG A 159 -109.95 23.51 30.84
N THR A 160 -110.99 24.17 31.35
CA THR A 160 -111.42 25.52 30.94
C THR A 160 -110.83 26.64 31.80
N LYS A 161 -110.38 26.38 33.04
CA LYS A 161 -109.84 27.43 33.94
C LYS A 161 -108.36 27.79 33.69
N ASN A 162 -107.56 26.91 33.09
CA ASN A 162 -106.08 27.03 33.04
C ASN A 162 -105.47 27.08 31.62
N LEU A 163 -106.08 27.84 30.69
CA LEU A 163 -105.60 27.95 29.30
C LEU A 163 -104.16 28.52 29.19
N SER A 164 -103.76 29.42 30.09
CA SER A 164 -102.41 30.02 30.15
C SER A 164 -101.35 28.98 30.52
N GLN A 165 -101.57 28.20 31.57
CA GLN A 165 -100.68 27.13 32.02
C GLN A 165 -100.49 26.05 30.95
N TRP A 166 -101.54 25.75 30.17
CA TRP A 166 -101.44 24.80 29.06
C TRP A 166 -100.56 25.31 27.91
N LYS A 167 -100.65 26.62 27.60
CA LYS A 167 -99.77 27.26 26.60
C LYS A 167 -98.31 27.23 27.08
N GLU A 168 -98.07 27.44 28.36
CA GLU A 168 -96.74 27.41 28.96
C GLU A 168 -96.12 26.01 28.92
N LEU A 169 -96.83 24.96 29.37
CA LEU A 169 -96.37 23.57 29.25
C LEU A 169 -96.06 23.17 27.80
N LYS A 170 -96.89 23.63 26.85
CA LYS A 170 -96.66 23.40 25.42
C LYS A 170 -95.39 24.09 24.93
N SER A 171 -95.09 25.29 25.45
CA SER A 171 -93.85 26.02 25.16
C SER A 171 -92.64 25.29 25.72
N GLN A 172 -92.67 24.90 27.00
CA GLN A 172 -91.62 24.13 27.65
C GLN A 172 -91.36 22.78 26.95
N TRP A 173 -92.39 22.10 26.47
CA TRP A 173 -92.21 20.89 25.66
C TRP A 173 -91.49 21.19 24.34
N LYS A 174 -91.88 22.26 23.61
CA LYS A 174 -91.18 22.63 22.37
C LYS A 174 -89.70 22.91 22.63
N GLU A 175 -89.39 23.59 23.73
CA GLU A 175 -88.01 23.89 24.16
C GLU A 175 -87.22 22.61 24.49
N LEU A 176 -87.75 21.73 25.34
CA LEU A 176 -87.17 20.42 25.64
C LEU A 176 -86.92 19.58 24.38
N LYS A 177 -87.85 19.62 23.42
CA LYS A 177 -87.69 18.93 22.13
C LYS A 177 -86.57 19.55 21.28
N SER A 178 -86.39 20.87 21.35
CA SER A 178 -85.28 21.58 20.68
C SER A 178 -83.95 21.18 21.30
N GLN A 179 -83.83 21.27 22.62
CA GLN A 179 -82.64 20.87 23.38
C GLN A 179 -82.26 19.40 23.11
N TRP A 180 -83.25 18.49 23.02
CA TRP A 180 -82.97 17.09 22.67
C TRP A 180 -82.40 16.90 21.26
N LYS A 181 -82.86 17.70 20.28
CA LYS A 181 -82.30 17.68 18.93
C LYS A 181 -80.85 18.18 18.92
N GLU A 182 -80.57 19.25 19.68
CA GLU A 182 -79.22 19.80 19.82
C GLU A 182 -78.25 18.80 20.44
N LEU A 183 -78.62 18.18 21.56
CA LEU A 183 -77.87 17.11 22.22
C LEU A 183 -77.60 15.92 21.29
N LYS A 184 -78.58 15.55 20.47
CA LYS A 184 -78.41 14.48 19.47
C LYS A 184 -77.41 14.89 18.37
N SER A 185 -77.36 16.16 18.00
CA SER A 185 -76.38 16.71 17.05
C SER A 185 -74.97 16.66 17.65
N GLN A 186 -74.79 17.20 18.85
CA GLN A 186 -73.52 17.18 19.59
C GLN A 186 -73.00 15.75 19.79
N TRP A 187 -73.88 14.78 20.08
CA TRP A 187 -73.49 13.37 20.18
C TRP A 187 -72.94 12.81 18.86
N LYS A 188 -73.54 13.17 17.72
CA LYS A 188 -73.05 12.74 16.40
C LYS A 188 -71.68 13.34 16.10
N GLU A 189 -71.48 14.60 16.45
CA GLU A 189 -70.20 15.31 16.28
C GLU A 189 -69.09 14.66 17.12
N LEU A 190 -69.31 14.44 18.42
CA LEU A 190 -68.39 13.72 19.30
C LEU A 190 -68.04 12.32 18.79
N LYS A 191 -69.03 11.61 18.25
CA LYS A 191 -68.82 10.28 17.64
C LYS A 191 -67.94 10.37 16.38
N SER A 192 -68.06 11.45 15.60
CA SER A 192 -67.20 11.71 14.44
C SER A 192 -65.76 11.99 14.87
N GLN A 193 -65.58 12.94 15.80
CA GLN A 193 -64.27 13.29 16.37
C GLN A 193 -63.56 12.07 16.98
N TRP A 194 -64.30 11.17 17.66
CA TRP A 194 -63.72 9.92 18.16
C TRP A 194 -63.20 9.02 17.03
N LYS A 195 -63.95 8.87 15.93
CA LYS A 195 -63.49 8.07 14.78
C LYS A 195 -62.21 8.65 14.18
N GLU A 196 -62.13 9.97 14.07
CA GLU A 196 -60.94 10.68 13.58
C GLU A 196 -59.72 10.45 14.47
N LEU A 197 -59.84 10.68 15.79
CA LEU A 197 -58.79 10.40 16.77
C LEU A 197 -58.31 8.94 16.73
N LYS A 198 -59.24 8.00 16.55
CA LYS A 198 -58.91 6.58 16.41
C LYS A 198 -58.12 6.30 15.12
N SER A 199 -58.39 7.03 14.04
CA SER A 199 -57.65 6.93 12.78
C SER A 199 -56.23 7.49 12.94
N GLN A 200 -56.11 8.72 13.47
CA GLN A 200 -54.82 9.36 13.75
C GLN A 200 -53.94 8.49 14.68
N TRP A 201 -54.53 7.83 15.68
CA TRP A 201 -53.78 6.91 16.54
C TRP A 201 -53.22 5.69 15.79
N LYS A 202 -53.97 5.14 14.84
CA LYS A 202 -53.49 4.02 14.01
C LYS A 202 -52.33 4.45 13.12
N GLU A 203 -52.40 5.64 12.55
CA GLU A 203 -51.34 6.22 11.71
C GLU A 203 -50.06 6.49 12.52
N LEU A 204 -50.16 7.14 13.68
CA LEU A 204 -49.00 7.31 14.58
C LEU A 204 -48.36 5.97 14.98
N LYS A 205 -49.19 4.93 15.17
CA LYS A 205 -48.70 3.59 15.48
C LYS A 205 -47.97 2.94 14.30
N SER A 206 -48.38 3.19 13.05
CA SER A 206 -47.65 2.69 11.88
C SER A 206 -46.33 3.45 11.70
N GLN A 207 -46.34 4.77 11.77
CA GLN A 207 -45.14 5.61 11.70
C GLN A 207 -44.11 5.21 12.77
N TRP A 208 -44.55 4.93 14.00
CA TRP A 208 -43.65 4.45 15.06
C TRP A 208 -43.00 3.09 14.73
N LYS A 209 -43.75 2.17 14.11
CA LYS A 209 -43.19 0.88 13.68
C LYS A 209 -42.15 1.08 12.57
N GLU A 210 -42.42 1.97 11.63
CA GLU A 210 -41.51 2.30 10.53
C GLU A 210 -40.19 2.90 11.05
N LEU A 211 -40.26 3.92 11.91
CA LEU A 211 -39.07 4.51 12.55
C LEU A 211 -38.26 3.48 13.35
N LYS A 212 -38.95 2.54 14.01
CA LYS A 212 -38.27 1.45 14.73
C LYS A 212 -37.53 0.51 13.78
N SER A 213 -38.09 0.23 12.60
CA SER A 213 -37.43 -0.57 11.56
C SER A 213 -36.22 0.16 10.98
N GLN A 214 -36.37 1.43 10.59
CA GLN A 214 -35.27 2.27 10.11
C GLN A 214 -34.12 2.36 11.14
N TRP A 215 -34.45 2.49 12.43
CA TRP A 215 -33.44 2.50 13.49
C TRP A 215 -32.65 1.18 13.57
N LYS A 216 -33.31 0.04 13.38
CA LYS A 216 -32.63 -1.27 13.36
C LYS A 216 -31.69 -1.37 12.16
N GLU A 217 -32.13 -0.91 11.00
CA GLU A 217 -31.33 -0.91 9.78
C GLU A 217 -30.08 -0.04 9.92
N LEU A 218 -30.23 1.22 10.36
CA LEU A 218 -29.09 2.12 10.63
C LEU A 218 -28.11 1.52 11.64
N LYS A 219 -28.63 0.83 12.67
CA LYS A 219 -27.79 0.15 13.66
C LYS A 219 -26.99 -1.00 13.05
N SER A 220 -27.57 -1.74 12.10
CA SER A 220 -26.87 -2.80 11.36
C SER A 220 -25.80 -2.21 10.44
N GLN A 221 -26.14 -1.19 9.64
CA GLN A 221 -25.18 -0.49 8.78
C GLN A 221 -24.00 0.09 9.57
N TRP A 222 -24.26 0.64 10.77
CA TRP A 222 -23.19 1.13 11.65
C TRP A 222 -22.25 0.00 12.13
N LYS A 223 -22.79 -1.18 12.45
CA LYS A 223 -21.97 -2.34 12.84
C LYS A 223 -21.10 -2.80 11.67
N GLU A 224 -21.65 -2.85 10.47
CA GLU A 224 -20.94 -3.24 9.26
C GLU A 224 -19.78 -2.29 8.95
N LEU A 225 -20.03 -0.98 8.91
CA LEU A 225 -18.97 0.01 8.73
C LEU A 225 -17.88 -0.07 9.80
N LYS A 226 -18.26 -0.35 11.05
CA LYS A 226 -17.30 -0.53 12.13
C LYS A 226 -16.40 -1.75 11.89
N SER A 227 -16.94 -2.83 11.35
CA SER A 227 -16.17 -4.01 10.96
C SER A 227 -15.24 -3.71 9.78
N GLN A 228 -15.76 -3.08 8.72
CA GLN A 228 -14.96 -2.66 7.56
C GLN A 228 -13.80 -1.73 7.97
N TRP A 229 -14.05 -0.79 8.88
CA TRP A 229 -13.01 0.08 9.42
C TRP A 229 -11.92 -0.68 10.18
N LYS A 230 -12.29 -1.69 10.98
CA LYS A 230 -11.32 -2.53 11.70
C LYS A 230 -10.45 -3.34 10.74
N GLU A 231 -11.07 -3.90 9.70
CA GLU A 231 -10.37 -4.67 8.68
C GLU A 231 -9.41 -3.78 7.88
N LEU A 232 -9.86 -2.61 7.44
CA LEU A 232 -9.01 -1.68 6.70
C LEU A 232 -7.82 -1.21 7.56
N LYS A 233 -8.05 -1.01 8.86
CA LYS A 233 -6.97 -0.72 9.82
C LYS A 233 -5.98 -1.88 9.93
N SER A 234 -6.43 -3.11 10.06
CA SER A 234 -5.53 -4.27 10.18
C SER A 234 -4.72 -4.51 8.89
N GLN A 235 -5.34 -4.38 7.72
CA GLN A 235 -4.65 -4.45 6.43
C GLN A 235 -3.53 -3.41 6.33
N THR A 236 -3.82 -2.18 6.76
CA THR A 236 -2.82 -1.09 6.76
C THR A 236 -1.69 -1.35 7.76
N GLU A 237 -2.04 -1.75 8.98
CA GLU A 237 -1.10 -1.84 10.11
C GLU A 237 -0.20 -3.09 10.06
N VAL A 238 -0.76 -4.22 9.64
CA VAL A 238 -0.03 -5.49 9.57
C VAL A 238 0.63 -5.67 8.21
N LYS A 239 -0.16 -5.67 7.13
CA LYS A 239 0.30 -6.10 5.80
C LYS A 239 1.19 -5.05 5.12
N LEU A 240 0.76 -3.80 5.07
CA LEU A 240 1.52 -2.74 4.41
C LEU A 240 2.80 -2.36 5.16
N LYS A 241 2.72 -2.33 6.50
CA LYS A 241 3.87 -2.01 7.34
C LYS A 241 4.92 -3.12 7.29
N SER A 242 4.52 -4.39 7.23
CA SER A 242 5.47 -5.51 7.07
C SER A 242 6.12 -5.49 5.69
N GLN A 243 5.33 -5.36 4.62
CA GLN A 243 5.84 -5.26 3.24
C GLN A 243 6.80 -4.08 3.07
N TRP A 244 6.51 -2.92 3.68
CA TRP A 244 7.41 -1.77 3.62
C TRP A 244 8.73 -2.03 4.37
N LYS A 245 8.68 -2.68 5.53
CA LYS A 245 9.89 -3.07 6.28
C LYS A 245 10.74 -4.05 5.46
N GLU A 246 10.11 -5.04 4.83
CA GLU A 246 10.78 -6.02 4.00
C GLU A 246 11.47 -5.39 2.79
N LEU A 247 10.75 -4.57 2.01
CA LEU A 247 11.34 -3.82 0.89
C LEU A 247 12.48 -2.91 1.33
N LYS A 248 12.37 -2.30 2.52
CA LYS A 248 13.44 -1.47 3.08
C LYS A 248 14.68 -2.29 3.43
N SER A 249 14.52 -3.51 3.92
CA SER A 249 15.62 -4.44 4.19
C SER A 249 16.28 -4.92 2.89
N GLN A 250 15.50 -5.38 1.91
CA GLN A 250 16.00 -5.78 0.59
C GLN A 250 16.74 -4.64 -0.12
N TRP A 251 16.24 -3.40 -0.01
CA TRP A 251 16.95 -2.23 -0.55
C TRP A 251 18.32 -2.00 0.11
N LYS A 252 18.41 -2.17 1.44
CA LYS A 252 19.68 -2.04 2.16
C LYS A 252 20.67 -3.12 1.72
N GLU A 253 20.21 -4.34 1.57
CA GLU A 253 21.02 -5.48 1.12
C GLU A 253 21.57 -5.26 -0.30
N LEU A 254 20.70 -4.93 -1.26
CA LEU A 254 21.11 -4.61 -2.63
C LEU A 254 22.10 -3.43 -2.68
N LYS A 255 21.92 -2.43 -1.82
CA LYS A 255 22.84 -1.31 -1.71
C LYS A 255 24.22 -1.74 -1.20
N SER A 256 24.28 -2.70 -0.28
CA SER A 256 25.53 -3.27 0.21
C SER A 256 26.23 -4.11 -0.86
N GLN A 257 25.50 -5.03 -1.52
CA GLN A 257 26.02 -5.84 -2.63
C GLN A 257 26.55 -4.96 -3.78
N TRP A 258 25.86 -3.87 -4.10
CA TRP A 258 26.34 -2.92 -5.11
C TRP A 258 27.67 -2.26 -4.71
N LYS A 259 27.84 -1.89 -3.43
CA LYS A 259 29.10 -1.31 -2.94
C LYS A 259 30.23 -2.32 -3.04
N GLU A 260 29.97 -3.59 -2.70
CA GLU A 260 30.94 -4.67 -2.78
C GLU A 260 31.39 -4.93 -4.21
N LEU A 261 30.44 -5.12 -5.15
CA LEU A 261 30.74 -5.27 -6.58
C LEU A 261 31.54 -4.08 -7.14
N LYS A 262 31.24 -2.87 -6.68
CA LYS A 262 31.98 -1.66 -7.08
C LYS A 262 33.42 -1.70 -6.58
N SER A 263 33.67 -2.21 -5.38
CA SER A 263 35.02 -2.39 -4.84
C SER A 263 35.79 -3.47 -5.59
N GLN A 264 35.20 -4.65 -5.80
CA GLN A 264 35.79 -5.74 -6.58
C GLN A 264 36.14 -5.29 -8.01
N TRP A 265 35.28 -4.49 -8.65
CA TRP A 265 35.57 -3.94 -9.97
C TRP A 265 36.78 -3.00 -9.98
N LYS A 266 36.94 -2.17 -8.93
CA LYS A 266 38.12 -1.29 -8.80
C LYS A 266 39.39 -2.12 -8.64
N GLU A 267 39.34 -3.18 -7.85
CA GLU A 267 40.46 -4.09 -7.61
C GLU A 267 40.88 -4.81 -8.88
N LEU A 268 39.94 -5.44 -9.59
CA LEU A 268 40.19 -6.06 -10.91
C LEU A 268 40.79 -5.07 -11.91
N LYS A 269 40.31 -3.83 -11.90
CA LYS A 269 40.84 -2.77 -12.77
C LYS A 269 42.29 -2.43 -12.45
N SER A 270 42.67 -2.44 -11.16
CA SER A 270 44.05 -2.23 -10.73
C SER A 270 44.94 -3.41 -11.13
N GLN A 271 44.52 -4.64 -10.85
CA GLN A 271 45.26 -5.86 -11.24
C GLN A 271 45.46 -5.94 -12.76
N TRP A 272 44.46 -5.54 -13.55
CA TRP A 272 44.60 -5.49 -15.01
C TRP A 272 45.63 -4.46 -15.48
N LYS A 273 45.73 -3.30 -14.82
CA LYS A 273 46.75 -2.28 -15.13
C LYS A 273 48.14 -2.81 -14.80
N GLU A 274 48.30 -3.47 -13.66
CA GLU A 274 49.56 -4.05 -13.22
C GLU A 274 50.04 -5.15 -14.17
N LEU A 275 49.17 -6.12 -14.51
CA LEU A 275 49.49 -7.19 -15.46
C LEU A 275 49.85 -6.63 -16.85
N LYS A 276 49.18 -5.55 -17.28
CA LYS A 276 49.51 -4.84 -18.52
C LYS A 276 50.91 -4.20 -18.46
N SER A 277 51.33 -3.67 -17.32
CA SER A 277 52.68 -3.12 -17.12
C SER A 277 53.73 -4.23 -17.14
N GLN A 278 53.53 -5.31 -16.38
CA GLN A 278 54.42 -6.48 -16.37
C GLN A 278 54.59 -7.09 -17.77
N TRP A 279 53.50 -7.17 -18.54
CA TRP A 279 53.57 -7.65 -19.93
C TRP A 279 54.42 -6.75 -20.84
N LYS A 280 54.36 -5.42 -20.66
CA LYS A 280 55.21 -4.48 -21.41
C LYS A 280 56.68 -4.65 -21.04
N GLU A 281 56.97 -4.80 -19.76
CA GLU A 281 58.33 -4.99 -19.25
C GLU A 281 58.95 -6.29 -19.77
N LEU A 282 58.24 -7.41 -19.65
CA LEU A 282 58.70 -8.72 -20.14
C LEU A 282 58.89 -8.70 -21.66
N LYS A 283 58.04 -7.96 -22.40
CA LYS A 283 58.21 -7.75 -23.84
C LYS A 283 59.48 -6.95 -24.16
N SER A 284 59.86 -5.98 -23.33
CA SER A 284 61.11 -5.23 -23.48
C SER A 284 62.33 -6.10 -23.18
N GLN A 285 62.33 -6.84 -22.06
CA GLN A 285 63.39 -7.78 -21.69
C GLN A 285 63.60 -8.84 -22.79
N TRP A 286 62.52 -9.35 -23.39
CA TRP A 286 62.60 -10.31 -24.49
C TRP A 286 63.24 -9.71 -25.76
N LYS A 287 62.96 -8.43 -26.07
CA LYS A 287 63.61 -7.74 -27.19
C LYS A 287 65.10 -7.54 -26.92
N GLU A 288 65.47 -7.16 -25.71
CA GLU A 288 66.85 -6.95 -25.29
C GLU A 288 67.66 -8.24 -25.38
N LEU A 289 67.17 -9.32 -24.79
CA LEU A 289 67.83 -10.64 -24.84
C LEU A 289 67.93 -11.16 -26.28
N LYS A 290 66.95 -10.86 -27.14
CA LYS A 290 67.02 -11.14 -28.58
C LYS A 290 68.11 -10.32 -29.29
N SER A 291 68.31 -9.07 -28.90
CA SER A 291 69.39 -8.22 -29.41
C SER A 291 70.76 -8.72 -28.97
N GLN A 292 70.93 -9.01 -27.67
CA GLN A 292 72.16 -9.61 -27.11
C GLN A 292 72.52 -10.92 -27.83
N TRP A 293 71.53 -11.77 -28.13
CA TRP A 293 71.75 -13.00 -28.89
C TRP A 293 72.19 -12.75 -30.34
N LYS A 294 71.66 -11.72 -31.01
CA LYS A 294 72.10 -11.32 -32.35
C LYS A 294 73.51 -10.75 -32.34
N GLU A 295 73.85 -9.97 -31.32
CA GLU A 295 75.16 -9.38 -31.14
C GLU A 295 76.22 -10.45 -30.90
N LEU A 296 75.98 -11.37 -29.96
CA LEU A 296 76.83 -12.55 -29.74
C LEU A 296 77.01 -13.38 -31.01
N LYS A 297 75.94 -13.55 -31.80
CA LYS A 297 76.02 -14.26 -33.09
C LYS A 297 76.87 -13.49 -34.12
N SER A 298 76.90 -12.17 -34.06
CA SER A 298 77.68 -11.31 -34.96
C SER A 298 79.15 -11.29 -34.54
N GLN A 299 79.44 -11.05 -33.26
CA GLN A 299 80.78 -11.19 -32.67
C GLN A 299 81.37 -12.57 -32.98
N TRP A 300 80.57 -13.65 -32.92
CA TRP A 300 81.03 -14.98 -33.31
C TRP A 300 81.41 -15.08 -34.79
N LYS A 301 80.65 -14.46 -35.69
CA LYS A 301 81.00 -14.43 -37.13
C LYS A 301 82.27 -13.65 -37.37
N GLU A 302 82.47 -12.55 -36.65
CA GLU A 302 83.65 -11.70 -36.73
C GLU A 302 84.89 -12.42 -36.20
N LEU A 303 84.84 -12.97 -34.97
CA LEU A 303 85.90 -13.82 -34.41
C LEU A 303 86.24 -15.01 -35.32
N LYS A 304 85.22 -15.63 -35.93
CA LYS A 304 85.44 -16.72 -36.90
C LYS A 304 86.14 -16.22 -38.17
N SER A 305 85.90 -14.98 -38.58
CA SER A 305 86.54 -14.36 -39.74
C SER A 305 87.98 -13.94 -39.41
N GLN A 306 88.21 -13.27 -38.27
CA GLN A 306 89.54 -12.97 -37.73
C GLN A 306 90.37 -14.25 -37.56
N TRP A 307 89.78 -15.34 -37.06
CA TRP A 307 90.47 -16.62 -36.96
C TRP A 307 90.84 -17.21 -38.34
N LYS A 308 89.98 -17.06 -39.34
CA LYS A 308 90.31 -17.46 -40.72
C LYS A 308 91.41 -16.58 -41.32
N GLU A 309 91.42 -15.30 -41.01
CA GLU A 309 92.40 -14.32 -41.49
C GLU A 309 93.76 -14.55 -40.83
N LEU A 310 93.83 -14.67 -39.51
CA LEU A 310 95.03 -15.11 -38.78
C LEU A 310 95.56 -16.46 -39.27
N LYS A 311 94.66 -17.40 -39.59
CA LYS A 311 95.03 -18.68 -40.19
C LYS A 311 95.60 -18.52 -41.61
N SER A 312 95.18 -17.50 -42.35
CA SER A 312 95.67 -17.21 -43.70
C SER A 312 97.01 -16.47 -43.65
N GLN A 313 97.14 -15.42 -42.84
CA GLN A 313 98.40 -14.71 -42.57
C GLN A 313 99.49 -15.66 -42.04
N TRP A 314 99.12 -16.62 -41.18
CA TRP A 314 100.06 -17.63 -40.71
C TRP A 314 100.48 -18.63 -41.81
N LYS A 315 99.60 -18.92 -42.77
CA LYS A 315 99.98 -19.72 -43.94
C LYS A 315 100.94 -18.95 -44.85
N GLU A 316 100.72 -17.65 -45.04
CA GLU A 316 101.61 -16.77 -45.82
C GLU A 316 102.99 -16.62 -45.16
N LEU A 317 103.04 -16.42 -43.83
CA LEU A 317 104.28 -16.37 -43.04
C LEU A 317 105.04 -17.71 -42.98
N LYS A 318 104.42 -18.82 -43.39
CA LYS A 318 105.07 -20.13 -43.54
C LYS A 318 105.53 -20.43 -44.97
N SER A 319 105.06 -19.65 -45.94
CA SER A 319 105.41 -19.77 -47.36
C SER A 319 106.51 -18.79 -47.81
N VAL A 320 106.92 -17.87 -46.93
CA VAL A 320 108.18 -17.11 -46.99
C VAL A 320 109.16 -17.80 -46.06
#